data_AF-A8UME1-F1
#
_entry.id   AF-A8UME1-F1
#
_cell.length_a   1.000
_cell.length_b   1.000
_cell.length_c   1.000
_cell.angle_alpha   90.00
_cell.angle_beta   90.00
_cell.angle_gamma   90.00
#
_symmetry.space_group_name_H-M   'P 1'
#
loop_
_entity.id
_entity.type
_entity.pdbx_description
1 polymer ?
#
loop_
_entity_poly.entity_id
_entity_poly.type
_entity_poly.pdbx_seq_one_letter_code
_entity_poly.pdbx_strand_id
1 'polypeptide(L)'
;MKTKFTLFSAVFFLMISMSFAQKKDKSQSIISGKVNISKYHSREELKNMKKGDLLVLYIERIEVIVNILPNIAFATKPGVTMESLGIPETKDNKKALEENIEASDEYFDSTIEFQKKILPYSDTKDLIAAILFYEATLKSLHTYDDFKKD
;
A
#
# COMPACT_ATOMS: atom_id res chain seq x y z
N MET A 1 -13.94 -6.34 -52.24
CA MET A 1 -13.43 -7.05 -51.04
C MET A 1 -12.56 -6.17 -50.15
N LYS A 2 -11.72 -5.27 -50.70
CA LYS A 2 -10.82 -4.41 -49.91
C LYS A 2 -11.54 -3.48 -48.92
N THR A 3 -12.62 -2.79 -49.33
CA THR A 3 -13.38 -1.86 -48.47
C THR A 3 -14.07 -2.52 -47.28
N LYS A 4 -14.56 -3.76 -47.44
CA LYS A 4 -15.18 -4.54 -46.35
C LYS A 4 -14.14 -4.94 -45.29
N PHE A 5 -12.92 -5.23 -45.72
CA PHE A 5 -11.80 -5.58 -44.84
C PHE A 5 -11.26 -4.34 -44.09
N THR A 6 -11.17 -3.19 -44.76
CA THR A 6 -10.78 -1.92 -44.14
C THR A 6 -11.78 -1.47 -43.08
N LEU A 7 -13.09 -1.61 -43.34
CA LEU A 7 -14.14 -1.29 -42.37
C LEU A 7 -14.06 -2.20 -41.13
N PHE A 8 -13.85 -3.51 -41.34
CA PHE A 8 -13.72 -4.46 -40.25
C PHE A 8 -12.49 -4.17 -39.37
N SER A 9 -11.36 -3.81 -39.97
CA SER A 9 -10.15 -3.39 -39.26
C SER A 9 -10.37 -2.11 -38.45
N ALA A 10 -11.05 -1.10 -39.01
CA ALA A 10 -11.34 0.15 -38.30
C ALA A 10 -12.26 -0.06 -37.08
N VAL A 11 -13.29 -0.91 -37.20
CA VAL A 11 -14.17 -1.25 -36.08
C VAL A 11 -13.42 -2.03 -35.00
N PHE A 12 -12.51 -2.92 -35.39
CA PHE A 12 -11.67 -3.66 -34.44
C PHE A 12 -10.73 -2.73 -33.65
N PHE A 13 -10.13 -1.73 -34.32
CA PHE A 13 -9.32 -0.71 -33.64
C PHE A 13 -10.15 0.17 -32.68
N LEU A 14 -11.40 0.51 -33.02
CA LEU A 14 -12.30 1.25 -32.14
C LEU A 14 -12.76 0.44 -30.91
N MET A 15 -12.95 -0.88 -31.05
CA MET A 15 -13.28 -1.73 -29.89
C MET A 15 -12.08 -1.93 -28.95
N ILE A 16 -10.86 -1.97 -29.48
CA ILE A 16 -9.64 -2.00 -28.66
C ILE A 16 -9.50 -0.71 -27.86
N SER A 17 -9.71 0.47 -28.46
CA SER A 17 -9.55 1.75 -27.74
C SER A 17 -10.59 1.97 -26.64
N MET A 18 -11.84 1.52 -26.81
CA MET A 18 -12.87 1.60 -25.76
C MET A 18 -12.54 0.72 -24.54
N SER A 19 -11.88 -0.42 -24.75
CA SER A 19 -11.47 -1.32 -23.66
C SER A 19 -10.39 -0.71 -22.74
N PHE A 20 -9.55 0.19 -23.27
CA PHE A 20 -8.55 0.91 -22.47
C PHE A 20 -9.11 2.13 -21.73
N ALA A 21 -10.18 2.75 -22.23
CA ALA A 21 -10.78 3.94 -21.64
C ALA A 21 -11.58 3.63 -20.35
N GLN A 22 -12.22 2.46 -20.26
CA GLN A 22 -13.09 2.11 -19.13
C GLN A 22 -12.35 1.78 -17.82
N LYS A 23 -11.03 1.54 -17.84
CA LYS A 23 -10.27 1.21 -16.62
C LYS A 23 -9.99 2.42 -15.71
N LYS A 24 -10.20 3.66 -16.18
CA LYS A 24 -9.79 4.88 -15.48
C LYS A 24 -10.86 5.55 -14.62
N ASP A 25 -12.09 5.02 -14.61
CA ASP A 25 -13.25 5.72 -14.01
C ASP A 25 -13.65 5.21 -12.62
N LYS A 26 -12.91 4.24 -12.07
CA LYS A 26 -13.16 3.79 -10.69
C LYS A 26 -12.34 4.66 -9.74
N SER A 27 -13.02 5.37 -8.85
CA SER A 27 -12.38 6.21 -7.83
C SER A 27 -11.35 5.39 -7.04
N GLN A 28 -10.10 5.86 -7.08
CA GLN A 28 -8.95 5.16 -6.49
C GLN A 28 -8.92 5.38 -4.98
N SER A 29 -8.58 4.32 -4.24
CA SER A 29 -8.38 4.39 -2.79
C SER A 29 -7.13 5.20 -2.47
N ILE A 30 -7.20 6.10 -1.47
CA ILE A 30 -6.06 6.88 -0.97
C ILE A 30 -4.95 5.97 -0.47
N ILE A 31 -5.33 4.87 0.19
CA ILE A 31 -4.40 3.81 0.59
C ILE A 31 -4.64 2.60 -0.31
N SER A 32 -3.61 2.23 -1.07
CA SER A 32 -3.51 0.99 -1.83
C SER A 32 -2.37 0.13 -1.26
N GLY A 33 -2.44 -1.19 -1.46
CA GLY A 33 -1.40 -2.11 -0.98
C GLY A 33 -1.76 -2.85 0.32
N LYS A 34 -0.76 -3.48 0.92
CA LYS A 34 -0.94 -4.29 2.14
C LYS A 34 -1.06 -3.37 3.35
N VAL A 35 -2.22 -3.43 3.99
CA VAL A 35 -2.56 -2.58 5.16
C VAL A 35 -2.96 -3.39 6.40
N ASN A 36 -3.15 -4.70 6.23
CA ASN A 36 -3.62 -5.58 7.29
C ASN A 36 -2.49 -6.53 7.68
N ILE A 37 -2.34 -6.73 8.97
CA ILE A 37 -1.52 -7.80 9.52
C ILE A 37 -2.41 -8.96 9.93
N SER A 38 -1.95 -10.19 9.69
CA SER A 38 -2.71 -11.40 10.00
C SER A 38 -2.84 -11.64 11.51
N LYS A 39 -1.79 -11.31 12.27
CA LYS A 39 -1.67 -11.59 13.70
C LYS A 39 -0.66 -10.65 14.37
N TYR A 40 -0.99 -10.22 15.58
CA TYR A 40 -0.03 -9.60 16.51
C TYR A 40 0.63 -10.68 17.39
N HIS A 41 1.90 -10.49 17.70
CA HIS A 41 2.72 -11.46 18.41
C HIS A 41 3.09 -10.95 19.81
N SER A 42 3.11 -11.87 20.76
CA SER A 42 3.74 -11.68 22.05
C SER A 42 5.26 -11.77 21.92
N ARG A 43 5.97 -11.19 22.89
CA ARG A 43 7.43 -11.29 22.95
C ARG A 43 7.90 -12.75 23.03
N GLU A 44 7.17 -13.59 23.74
CA GLU A 44 7.46 -15.01 23.95
C GLU A 44 7.29 -15.80 22.65
N GLU A 45 6.25 -15.52 21.87
CA GLU A 45 6.10 -16.08 20.53
C GLU A 45 7.28 -15.70 19.63
N LEU A 46 7.64 -14.41 19.59
CA LEU A 46 8.76 -13.93 18.77
C LEU A 46 10.11 -14.53 19.17
N LYS A 47 10.36 -14.73 20.48
CA LYS A 47 11.58 -15.40 20.98
C LYS A 47 11.71 -16.85 20.49
N ASN A 48 10.59 -17.52 20.23
CA ASN A 48 10.56 -18.90 19.76
C ASN A 48 10.65 -19.01 18.22
N MET A 49 10.62 -17.89 17.49
CA MET A 49 10.73 -17.87 16.04
C MET A 49 12.19 -17.92 15.57
N LYS A 50 12.42 -18.50 14.38
CA LYS A 50 13.75 -18.43 13.76
C LYS A 50 14.00 -17.01 13.25
N LYS A 51 15.27 -16.60 13.21
CA LYS A 51 15.65 -15.27 12.73
C LYS A 51 15.11 -14.96 11.32
N GLY A 52 15.11 -15.95 10.41
CA GLY A 52 14.54 -15.79 9.08
C GLY A 52 13.05 -15.38 9.11
N ASP A 53 12.26 -16.00 9.98
CA ASP A 53 10.85 -15.69 10.13
C ASP A 53 10.65 -14.29 10.73
N LEU A 54 11.51 -13.89 11.67
CA LEU A 54 11.52 -12.54 12.23
C LEU A 54 11.84 -11.48 11.16
N LEU A 55 12.77 -11.75 10.24
CA LEU A 55 13.09 -10.84 9.13
C LEU A 55 11.88 -10.63 8.22
N VAL A 56 11.17 -11.71 7.87
CA VAL A 56 9.94 -11.64 7.06
C VAL A 56 8.88 -10.80 7.77
N LEU A 57 8.69 -11.04 9.06
CA LEU A 57 7.69 -10.36 9.88
C LEU A 57 8.04 -8.87 10.03
N TYR A 58 9.31 -8.53 10.25
CA TYR A 58 9.79 -7.14 10.26
C TYR A 58 9.45 -6.41 8.94
N ILE A 59 9.73 -7.04 7.80
CA ILE A 59 9.46 -6.48 6.46
C ILE A 59 7.95 -6.29 6.25
N GLU A 60 7.13 -7.26 6.65
CA GLU A 60 5.68 -7.12 6.56
C GLU A 60 5.15 -5.95 7.40
N ARG A 61 5.71 -5.74 8.60
CA ARG A 61 5.26 -4.64 9.48
C ARG A 61 5.63 -3.27 8.91
N ILE A 62 6.82 -3.12 8.33
CA ILE A 62 7.21 -1.83 7.72
C ILE A 62 6.40 -1.55 6.45
N GLU A 63 6.04 -2.56 5.66
CA GLU A 63 5.14 -2.42 4.49
C GLU A 63 3.81 -1.78 4.88
N VAL A 64 3.16 -2.33 5.91
CA VAL A 64 1.88 -1.82 6.40
C VAL A 64 2.02 -0.40 6.93
N ILE A 65 3.10 -0.08 7.64
CA ILE A 65 3.34 1.27 8.16
C ILE A 65 3.55 2.27 7.03
N VAL A 66 4.35 1.95 6.01
CA VAL A 66 4.63 2.86 4.88
C VAL A 66 3.37 3.16 4.08
N ASN A 67 2.46 2.19 3.92
CA ASN A 67 1.20 2.39 3.21
C ASN A 67 0.20 3.27 4.00
N ILE A 68 0.20 3.19 5.34
CA ILE A 68 -0.80 3.88 6.17
C ILE A 68 -0.29 5.23 6.68
N LEU A 69 0.92 5.28 7.25
CA LEU A 69 1.38 6.40 8.08
C LEU A 69 1.40 7.76 7.36
N PRO A 70 1.84 7.88 6.10
CA PRO A 70 1.80 9.15 5.36
C PRO A 70 0.37 9.67 5.12
N ASN A 71 -0.63 8.77 5.15
CA ASN A 71 -2.00 9.02 4.73
C ASN A 71 -3.00 9.13 5.89
N ILE A 72 -2.57 9.02 7.15
CA ILE A 72 -3.46 8.90 8.34
C ILE A 72 -4.46 10.05 8.51
N ALA A 73 -4.13 11.25 8.01
CA ALA A 73 -5.03 12.39 8.03
C ALA A 73 -6.22 12.22 7.07
N PHE A 74 -6.03 11.45 5.99
CA PHE A 74 -7.03 11.17 4.97
C PHE A 74 -7.74 9.84 5.21
N ALA A 75 -6.98 8.78 5.50
CA ALA A 75 -7.51 7.43 5.65
C ALA A 75 -6.63 6.60 6.59
N THR A 76 -7.24 5.68 7.33
CA THR A 76 -6.52 4.65 8.10
C THR A 76 -6.84 3.24 7.62
N LYS A 77 -7.75 3.11 6.64
CA LYS A 77 -8.25 1.85 6.08
C LYS A 77 -8.38 1.97 4.56
N PRO A 78 -8.27 0.86 3.81
CA PRO A 78 -8.52 0.85 2.37
C PRO A 78 -9.97 1.18 2.04
N GLY A 79 -10.20 1.58 0.80
CA GLY A 79 -11.53 1.86 0.26
C GLY A 79 -12.02 3.28 0.51
N VAL A 80 -11.25 4.10 1.22
CA VAL A 80 -11.47 5.55 1.32
C VAL A 80 -10.92 6.20 0.07
N THR A 81 -11.77 6.90 -0.67
CA THR A 81 -11.41 7.58 -1.92
C THR A 81 -11.43 9.10 -1.76
N MET A 82 -10.88 9.83 -2.72
CA MET A 82 -10.98 11.30 -2.76
C MET A 82 -12.44 11.78 -2.68
N GLU A 83 -13.34 11.15 -3.44
CA GLU A 83 -14.78 11.45 -3.42
C GLU A 83 -15.37 11.28 -2.00
N SER A 84 -15.02 10.20 -1.31
CA SER A 84 -15.52 9.94 0.05
C SER A 84 -15.07 10.97 1.09
N LEU A 85 -13.99 11.71 0.80
CA LEU A 85 -13.45 12.78 1.62
C LEU A 85 -13.92 14.17 1.17
N GLY A 86 -14.76 14.25 0.14
CA GLY A 86 -15.17 15.52 -0.47
C GLY A 86 -14.05 16.23 -1.23
N ILE A 87 -12.96 15.52 -1.56
CA ILE A 87 -11.85 16.05 -2.35
C ILE A 87 -12.26 16.02 -3.84
N PRO A 88 -12.16 17.14 -4.56
CA PRO A 88 -12.51 17.18 -5.98
C PRO A 88 -11.68 16.20 -6.81
N GLU A 89 -12.36 15.39 -7.64
CA GLU A 89 -11.76 14.42 -8.55
C GLU A 89 -11.20 15.06 -9.84
N THR A 90 -10.43 16.14 -9.70
CA THR A 90 -9.76 16.78 -10.84
C THR A 90 -8.66 15.88 -11.40
N LYS A 91 -8.30 16.09 -12.68
CA LYS A 91 -7.19 15.37 -13.32
C LYS A 91 -5.89 15.51 -12.52
N ASP A 92 -5.62 16.70 -11.99
CA ASP A 92 -4.40 16.98 -11.23
C ASP A 92 -4.39 16.23 -9.89
N ASN A 93 -5.51 16.19 -9.17
CA ASN A 93 -5.60 15.45 -7.91
C ASN A 93 -5.50 13.93 -8.13
N LYS A 94 -6.14 13.39 -9.17
CA LYS A 94 -6.00 11.98 -9.56
C LYS A 94 -4.54 11.64 -9.88
N LYS A 95 -3.87 12.48 -10.67
CA LYS A 95 -2.46 12.30 -11.01
C LYS A 95 -1.55 12.38 -9.79
N ALA A 96 -1.78 13.32 -8.88
CA ALA A 96 -1.01 13.45 -7.65
C ALA A 96 -1.16 12.21 -6.74
N LEU A 97 -2.36 11.62 -6.68
CA LEU A 97 -2.59 10.36 -5.96
C LEU A 97 -1.87 9.18 -6.63
N GLU A 98 -1.95 9.07 -7.96
CA GLU A 98 -1.21 8.04 -8.72
C GLU A 98 0.31 8.16 -8.49
N GLU A 99 0.88 9.36 -8.62
CA GLU A 99 2.30 9.62 -8.39
C GLU A 99 2.72 9.33 -6.95
N ASN A 100 1.88 9.62 -5.94
CA ASN A 100 2.17 9.29 -4.55
C ASN A 100 2.20 7.78 -4.29
N ILE A 101 1.29 7.03 -4.89
CA ILE A 101 1.24 5.56 -4.77
C ILE A 101 2.47 4.95 -5.43
N GLU A 102 2.80 5.36 -6.65
CA GLU A 102 4.00 4.88 -7.35
C GLU A 102 5.28 5.20 -6.56
N ALA A 103 5.40 6.42 -6.03
CA ALA A 103 6.55 6.81 -5.20
C ALA A 103 6.64 6.01 -3.89
N SER A 104 5.49 5.65 -3.29
CA SER A 104 5.45 4.84 -2.06
C SER A 104 5.91 3.40 -2.32
N ASP A 105 5.48 2.81 -3.44
CA ASP A 105 5.91 1.49 -3.89
C ASP A 105 7.42 1.47 -4.19
N GLU A 106 7.94 2.45 -4.93
CA GLU A 106 9.37 2.56 -5.23
C GLU A 106 10.22 2.76 -3.96
N TYR A 107 9.76 3.61 -3.04
CA TYR A 107 10.42 3.81 -1.75
C TYR A 107 10.44 2.52 -0.93
N PHE A 108 9.32 1.79 -0.88
CA PHE A 108 9.25 0.53 -0.16
C PHE A 108 10.19 -0.51 -0.76
N ASP A 109 10.12 -0.74 -2.08
CA ASP A 109 10.95 -1.73 -2.77
C ASP A 109 12.44 -1.46 -2.57
N SER A 110 12.88 -0.23 -2.81
CA SER A 110 14.28 0.17 -2.62
C SER A 110 14.74 0.00 -1.17
N THR A 111 13.88 0.33 -0.20
CA THR A 111 14.16 0.16 1.24
C THR A 111 14.25 -1.32 1.61
N ILE A 112 13.35 -2.16 1.10
CA ILE A 112 13.35 -3.61 1.37
C ILE A 112 14.55 -4.29 0.74
N GLU A 113 14.97 -3.89 -0.46
CA GLU A 113 16.20 -4.43 -1.05
C GLU A 113 17.44 -4.15 -0.19
N PHE A 114 17.55 -2.94 0.35
CA PHE A 114 18.60 -2.60 1.30
C PHE A 114 18.48 -3.41 2.60
N GLN A 115 17.29 -3.46 3.19
CA GLN A 115 17.05 -4.20 4.43
C GLN A 115 17.30 -5.70 4.28
N LYS A 116 16.90 -6.34 3.18
CA LYS A 116 17.19 -7.77 2.94
C LYS A 116 18.69 -8.08 2.94
N LYS A 117 19.54 -7.12 2.53
CA LYS A 117 21.00 -7.25 2.54
C LYS A 117 21.58 -7.03 3.93
N ILE A 118 21.13 -6.02 4.66
CA ILE A 118 21.78 -5.56 5.90
C ILE A 118 21.11 -6.09 7.18
N LEU A 119 19.79 -6.25 7.20
CA LEU A 119 19.02 -6.68 8.36
C LEU A 119 19.41 -8.08 8.89
N PRO A 120 19.86 -9.06 8.08
CA PRO A 120 20.36 -10.33 8.60
C PRO A 120 21.56 -10.20 9.56
N TYR A 121 22.28 -9.09 9.55
CA TYR A 121 23.39 -8.81 10.46
C TYR A 121 22.94 -8.22 11.81
N SER A 122 21.69 -7.76 11.94
CA SER A 122 21.15 -7.23 13.20
C SER A 122 21.03 -8.28 14.29
N ASP A 123 21.07 -7.89 15.56
CA ASP A 123 20.83 -8.80 16.66
C ASP A 123 19.36 -9.24 16.72
N THR A 124 19.13 -10.53 17.00
CA THR A 124 17.76 -11.07 17.11
C THR A 124 16.93 -10.36 18.18
N LYS A 125 17.57 -9.89 19.26
CA LYS A 125 16.89 -9.13 20.33
C LYS A 125 16.35 -7.80 19.82
N ASP A 126 17.11 -7.12 18.96
CA ASP A 126 16.73 -5.83 18.37
C ASP A 126 15.62 -6.01 17.34
N LEU A 127 15.70 -7.07 16.53
CA LEU A 127 14.62 -7.47 15.61
C LEU A 127 13.29 -7.67 16.36
N ILE A 128 13.31 -8.43 17.46
CA ILE A 128 12.11 -8.67 18.27
C ILE A 128 11.59 -7.35 18.86
N ALA A 129 12.48 -6.49 19.36
CA ALA A 129 12.08 -5.19 19.91
C ALA A 129 11.43 -4.30 18.85
N ALA A 130 12.02 -4.23 17.65
CA ALA A 130 11.49 -3.45 16.54
C ALA A 130 10.13 -3.98 16.06
N ILE A 131 9.96 -5.31 15.92
CA ILE A 131 8.68 -5.92 15.58
C ILE A 131 7.61 -5.55 16.60
N LEU A 132 7.90 -5.67 17.90
CA LEU A 132 6.95 -5.32 18.96
C LEU A 132 6.58 -3.83 18.92
N PHE A 133 7.56 -2.97 18.64
CA PHE A 133 7.32 -1.54 18.49
C PHE A 133 6.41 -1.25 17.30
N TYR A 134 6.70 -1.82 16.13
CA TYR A 134 5.85 -1.67 14.95
C TYR A 134 4.43 -2.19 15.19
N GLU A 135 4.29 -3.34 15.84
CA GLU A 135 3.00 -3.88 16.21
C GLU A 135 2.25 -3.00 17.20
N ALA A 136 2.93 -2.37 18.16
CA ALA A 136 2.32 -1.39 19.05
C ALA A 136 1.85 -0.14 18.27
N THR A 137 2.67 0.38 17.37
CA THR A 137 2.29 1.51 16.50
C THR A 137 1.08 1.17 15.64
N LEU A 138 1.04 -0.03 15.04
CA LEU A 138 -0.11 -0.50 14.27
C LEU A 138 -1.37 -0.65 15.12
N LYS A 139 -1.26 -0.99 16.41
CA LYS A 139 -2.40 -0.99 17.34
C LYS A 139 -2.89 0.42 17.61
N SER A 140 -1.97 1.36 17.88
CA SER A 140 -2.31 2.77 18.11
C SER A 140 -2.99 3.43 16.91
N LEU A 141 -2.71 2.96 15.68
CA LEU A 141 -3.41 3.43 14.49
C LEU A 141 -4.91 3.09 14.50
N HIS A 142 -5.33 1.98 15.12
CA HIS A 142 -6.76 1.66 15.26
C HIS A 142 -7.49 2.61 16.21
N THR A 143 -6.77 3.20 17.16
CA THR A 143 -7.28 4.21 18.09
C THR A 143 -6.99 5.63 17.61
N TYR A 144 -6.51 5.81 16.37
CA TYR A 144 -6.19 7.15 15.85
C TYR A 144 -7.41 8.09 15.88
N ASP A 145 -8.61 7.56 15.60
CA ASP A 145 -9.84 8.35 15.61
C ASP A 145 -10.22 8.86 17.01
N ASP A 146 -9.68 8.28 18.09
CA ASP A 146 -9.88 8.81 19.44
C ASP A 146 -9.19 10.17 19.65
N PHE A 147 -8.12 10.46 18.89
CA PHE A 147 -7.46 11.78 18.90
C PHE A 147 -8.25 12.86 18.16
N LYS A 148 -9.32 12.50 17.44
CA LYS A 148 -10.21 13.43 16.75
C LYS A 148 -11.39 13.89 17.62
N LYS A 149 -11.54 13.31 18.82
CA LYS A 149 -12.61 13.65 19.75
C LYS A 149 -12.13 14.80 20.65
N ASP A 150 -12.86 15.90 20.62
CA ASP A 150 -12.67 17.06 21.50
C ASP A 150 -12.84 16.71 22.99
#